data_AF-A0A524IWE7-F1
#
_entry.id   AF-A0A524IWE7-F1
#
_cell.length_a   1.000
_cell.length_b   1.000
_cell.length_c   1.000
_cell.angle_alpha   90.00
_cell.angle_beta   90.00
_cell.angle_gamma   90.00
#
_symmetry.space_group_name_H-M   'P 1'
#
loop_
_entity.id
_entity.type
_entity.pdbx_description
1 polymer ?
#
loop_
_entity_poly.entity_id
_entity_poly.type
_entity_poly.pdbx_seq_one_letter_code
_entity_poly.pdbx_strand_id
1 'polypeptide(L)'
;MVEYTDGPASPNFAPVPLKGTISFPELIHAPISENLKKALSYAPHQSLIAWGVPFTIDNAVLLTDESVYVKLDPLTTQWLVFLHTSDERPPVINKDGFISPMRGAGQLGEHAADYVICYADGTEERLPIRRRYEIGAFQRGWGENSFLAVAAHKPHPLRAHHEQMNPTWGRSQTRAASADSMAWTNWLWAWHNPYPEKTIVGIRLEPVSGSIVLSAISSGTASEQPFRWQSRHKALLRLPMDMKFEPGLDQDGLLSQIQLDLGQIISATPRLTYPNVTWDETYNNALPTQTDREVLVEYTAHPDAHFHLSLGTTQMQIPVAAVGQSMPGADISTPTDCDLTAIPPAKQRVIVRVVDRQSGKPVAVKIHIHGSADEYLAPVDRHRIMNPAWYEDYSADFVHLGAHQCTYIPGETNVDLPLGKVFIEVSKGFEIRPVRQVVHVTPETEEIRIEIDKVLHWREKGWVTADTHVHFLSPMTALLEGAAEGVNIVNLLASQWGELMTNVGDFDGTNTWGSPQTGGEGEYLVRVGT
;
A
#
# COMPACT_ATOMS: atom_id res chain seq x y z
N MET A 1 15.11 17.33 18.25
CA MET A 1 15.65 17.45 16.88
C MET A 1 15.34 16.15 16.20
N VAL A 2 14.59 16.19 15.10
CA VAL A 2 14.11 14.98 14.41
C VAL A 2 14.95 14.86 13.15
N GLU A 3 15.90 13.93 13.16
CA GLU A 3 16.53 13.45 11.93
C GLU A 3 15.43 12.73 11.15
N TYR A 4 15.20 13.16 9.90
CA TYR A 4 14.04 12.75 9.12
C TYR A 4 14.51 11.82 7.99
N THR A 5 14.26 10.52 8.12
CA THR A 5 14.77 9.51 7.19
C THR A 5 13.68 8.49 6.91
N ASP A 6 13.02 8.60 5.76
CA ASP A 6 11.99 7.64 5.35
C ASP A 6 12.56 6.40 4.62
N GLY A 7 13.87 6.21 4.63
CA GLY A 7 14.54 5.05 4.02
C GLY A 7 16.00 5.35 3.62
N PRO A 8 16.65 4.41 2.91
CA PRO A 8 18.02 4.58 2.45
C PRO A 8 18.10 5.60 1.30
N ALA A 9 19.25 6.29 1.20
CA ALA A 9 19.50 7.23 0.11
C ALA A 9 19.85 6.49 -1.19
N SER A 10 19.25 6.93 -2.29
CA SER A 10 19.55 6.42 -3.61
C SER A 10 20.88 6.96 -4.12
N PRO A 11 21.73 6.13 -4.76
CA PRO A 11 22.96 6.62 -5.39
C PRO A 11 22.70 7.53 -6.60
N ASN A 12 21.46 7.58 -7.09
CA ASN A 12 21.07 8.40 -8.24
C ASN A 12 20.83 9.88 -7.90
N PHE A 13 20.93 10.26 -6.62
CA PHE A 13 20.68 11.61 -6.16
C PHE A 13 21.77 12.10 -5.22
N ALA A 14 22.06 13.39 -5.27
CA ALA A 14 23.01 14.06 -4.39
C ALA A 14 22.48 15.43 -3.94
N PRO A 15 22.61 15.78 -2.65
CA PRO A 15 22.20 17.09 -2.14
C PRO A 15 22.93 18.20 -2.88
N VAL A 16 22.22 19.28 -3.21
CA VAL A 16 22.81 20.50 -3.75
C VAL A 16 22.92 21.51 -2.61
N PRO A 17 24.13 21.95 -2.22
CA PRO A 17 24.30 22.95 -1.17
C PRO A 17 23.53 24.23 -1.51
N LEU A 18 22.55 24.56 -0.67
CA LEU A 18 21.72 25.75 -0.80
C LEU A 18 22.09 26.74 0.29
N LYS A 19 22.60 27.93 -0.10
CA LYS A 19 22.83 29.02 0.84
C LYS A 19 21.52 29.78 1.07
N GLY A 20 20.78 29.39 2.11
CA GLY A 20 19.55 30.06 2.50
C GLY A 20 19.74 31.52 2.91
N THR A 21 18.64 32.27 2.89
CA THR A 21 18.59 33.69 3.26
C THR A 21 18.28 33.92 4.72
N ILE A 22 17.69 32.94 5.40
CA ILE A 22 17.21 33.06 6.78
C ILE A 22 17.29 31.71 7.49
N SER A 23 17.69 31.70 8.76
CA SER A 23 17.65 30.47 9.55
C SER A 23 16.22 30.12 9.94
N PHE A 24 15.93 28.83 10.14
CA PHE A 24 14.58 28.39 10.55
C PHE A 24 14.10 29.03 11.87
N PRO A 25 14.94 29.21 12.91
CA PRO A 25 14.54 29.95 14.10
C PRO A 25 14.18 31.42 13.83
N GLU A 26 14.86 32.08 12.89
CA GLU A 26 14.59 33.48 12.53
C GLU A 26 13.29 33.66 11.74
N LEU A 27 12.75 32.60 11.11
CA LEU A 27 11.46 32.65 10.40
C LEU A 27 10.31 33.12 11.29
N ILE A 28 10.41 32.98 12.62
CA ILE A 28 9.36 33.45 13.54
C ILE A 28 9.14 34.97 13.50
N HIS A 29 10.17 35.72 13.10
CA HIS A 29 10.13 37.17 12.94
C HIS A 29 9.77 37.62 11.52
N ALA A 30 9.64 36.68 10.59
CA ALA A 30 9.31 36.96 9.20
C ALA A 30 7.79 37.20 9.01
N PRO A 31 7.37 37.83 7.90
CA PRO A 31 5.96 38.05 7.58
C PRO A 31 5.29 36.76 7.05
N ILE A 32 5.23 35.75 7.92
CA ILE A 32 4.52 34.48 7.71
C ILE A 32 3.32 34.37 8.65
N SER A 33 2.40 33.45 8.36
CA SER A 33 1.20 33.22 9.16
C SER A 33 1.52 32.75 10.58
N GLU A 34 0.62 33.04 11.51
CA GLU A 34 0.76 32.58 12.90
C GLU A 34 0.73 31.05 13.01
N ASN A 35 0.05 30.35 12.08
CA ASN A 35 0.03 28.89 12.08
C ASN A 35 1.37 28.32 11.58
N LEU A 36 1.98 28.93 10.57
CA LEU A 36 3.32 28.53 10.11
C LEU A 36 4.37 28.78 11.21
N LYS A 37 4.28 29.92 11.92
CA LYS A 37 5.16 30.20 13.08
C LYS A 37 5.08 29.13 14.15
N LYS A 38 3.86 28.66 14.49
CA LYS A 38 3.66 27.57 15.46
C LYS A 38 4.21 26.23 14.98
N ALA A 39 4.25 26.00 13.67
CA ALA A 39 4.77 24.78 13.06
C ALA A 39 6.30 24.75 12.92
N LEU A 40 7.01 25.87 13.10
CA LEU A 40 8.46 25.98 12.90
C LEU A 40 9.27 24.97 13.72
N SER A 41 8.82 24.61 14.93
CA SER A 41 9.50 23.61 15.76
C SER A 41 9.49 22.19 15.18
N TYR A 42 8.67 21.94 14.17
CA TYR A 42 8.56 20.67 13.45
C TYR A 42 9.23 20.71 12.07
N ALA A 43 9.76 21.85 11.65
CA ALA A 43 10.48 21.93 10.39
C ALA A 43 11.75 21.06 10.45
N PRO A 44 12.04 20.26 9.40
CA PRO A 44 13.24 19.45 9.39
C PRO A 44 14.49 20.34 9.34
N HIS A 45 15.57 19.87 9.94
CA HIS A 45 16.88 20.52 9.96
C HIS A 45 17.96 19.49 9.64
N GLN A 46 19.12 19.94 9.14
CA GLN A 46 20.27 19.09 8.79
C GLN A 46 19.99 18.13 7.63
N SER A 47 20.64 16.97 7.62
CA SER A 47 20.48 15.95 6.58
C SER A 47 19.16 15.21 6.75
N LEU A 48 18.50 14.92 5.64
CA LEU A 48 17.29 14.10 5.60
C LEU A 48 17.23 13.27 4.32
N ILE A 49 16.47 12.19 4.35
CA ILE A 49 16.17 11.37 3.16
C ILE A 49 14.65 11.30 3.03
N ALA A 50 14.17 11.67 1.85
CA ALA A 50 12.76 11.72 1.52
C ALA A 50 12.54 11.06 0.17
N TRP A 51 11.76 9.97 0.11
CA TRP A 51 11.57 9.16 -1.08
C TRP A 51 12.88 8.63 -1.68
N GLY A 52 13.87 8.34 -0.85
CA GLY A 52 15.22 7.94 -1.28
C GLY A 52 16.07 9.09 -1.85
N VAL A 53 15.58 10.32 -1.85
CA VAL A 53 16.33 11.51 -2.27
C VAL A 53 16.98 12.16 -1.04
N PRO A 54 18.32 12.25 -0.98
CA PRO A 54 19.02 12.90 0.13
C PRO A 54 18.99 14.43 -0.02
N PHE A 55 18.81 15.13 1.09
CA PHE A 55 18.91 16.59 1.17
C PHE A 55 19.78 17.02 2.34
N THR A 56 20.35 18.22 2.23
CA THR A 56 21.02 18.92 3.34
C THR A 56 20.29 20.23 3.56
N ILE A 57 19.63 20.37 4.70
CA ILE A 57 18.97 21.60 5.14
C ILE A 57 19.92 22.36 6.07
N ASP A 58 20.30 23.56 5.64
CA ASP A 58 20.98 24.55 6.47
C ASP A 58 20.01 25.72 6.76
N ASN A 59 20.21 26.87 6.13
CA ASN A 59 19.24 27.96 6.13
C ASN A 59 18.17 27.76 5.05
N ALA A 60 16.96 28.25 5.31
CA ALA A 60 15.89 28.28 4.32
C ALA A 60 16.02 29.50 3.39
N VAL A 61 15.41 29.42 2.21
CA VAL A 61 15.10 30.60 1.41
C VAL A 61 13.63 30.94 1.60
N LEU A 62 13.37 32.12 2.15
CA LEU A 62 12.01 32.64 2.32
C LEU A 62 11.67 33.57 1.16
N LEU A 63 10.58 33.26 0.47
CA LEU A 63 10.01 34.09 -0.58
C LEU A 63 8.76 34.78 -0.04
N THR A 64 8.73 36.11 -0.10
CA THR A 64 7.60 36.94 0.33
C THR A 64 7.27 37.94 -0.77
N ASP A 65 8.07 39.01 -0.89
CA ASP A 65 7.82 40.11 -1.83
C ASP A 65 9.01 40.40 -2.76
N GLU A 66 10.24 40.06 -2.36
CA GLU A 66 11.45 40.33 -3.13
C GLU A 66 12.03 39.07 -3.79
N SER A 67 12.59 39.25 -4.99
CA SER A 67 13.28 38.17 -5.70
C SER A 67 14.62 37.86 -5.04
N VAL A 68 14.93 36.58 -4.90
CA VAL A 68 16.18 36.09 -4.30
C VAL A 68 16.99 35.36 -5.35
N TYR A 69 18.26 35.73 -5.51
CA TYR A 69 19.21 34.95 -6.32
C TYR A 69 20.06 34.08 -5.40
N VAL A 70 20.00 32.76 -5.61
CA VAL A 70 20.83 31.78 -4.90
C VAL A 70 21.89 31.26 -5.87
N LYS A 71 23.16 31.59 -5.59
CA LYS A 71 24.29 31.04 -6.33
C LYS A 71 24.48 29.57 -5.94
N LEU A 72 24.57 28.71 -6.94
CA LEU A 72 24.89 27.29 -6.76
C LEU A 72 26.33 27.02 -7.17
N ASP A 73 26.91 25.98 -6.60
CA ASP A 73 28.12 25.41 -7.18
C ASP A 73 27.77 24.82 -8.56
N PRO A 74 28.60 25.05 -9.61
CA PRO A 74 28.26 24.62 -10.96
C PRO A 74 27.97 23.12 -11.04
N LEU A 75 26.81 22.75 -11.60
CA LEU A 75 26.42 21.35 -11.78
C LEU A 75 25.71 21.11 -13.11
N THR A 76 25.76 19.87 -13.58
CA THR A 76 24.91 19.34 -14.65
C THR A 76 24.04 18.24 -14.06
N THR A 77 22.77 18.20 -14.43
CA THR A 77 21.83 17.24 -13.86
C THR A 77 20.61 17.05 -14.74
N GLN A 78 20.02 15.86 -14.68
CA GLN A 78 18.78 15.55 -15.38
C GLN A 78 17.55 15.99 -14.57
N TRP A 79 17.64 15.93 -13.25
CA TRP A 79 16.57 16.28 -12.34
C TRP A 79 17.06 17.27 -11.27
N LEU A 80 16.30 18.33 -11.03
CA LEU A 80 16.35 19.05 -9.76
C LEU A 80 15.09 18.72 -8.97
N VAL A 81 15.28 18.32 -7.72
CA VAL A 81 14.21 18.06 -6.78
C VAL A 81 14.18 19.17 -5.75
N PHE A 82 13.06 19.85 -5.65
CA PHE A 82 12.83 20.92 -4.68
C PHE A 82 12.13 20.35 -3.45
N LEU A 83 12.66 20.68 -2.26
CA LEU A 83 12.03 20.42 -0.98
C LEU A 83 11.52 21.76 -0.42
N HIS A 84 10.23 22.01 -0.53
CA HIS A 84 9.64 23.32 -0.20
C HIS A 84 8.22 23.21 0.33
N THR A 85 7.73 24.29 0.95
CA THR A 85 6.36 24.36 1.42
C THR A 85 5.79 25.76 1.29
N SER A 86 4.49 25.84 1.03
CA SER A 86 3.74 27.10 1.05
C SER A 86 3.23 27.38 2.45
N ASP A 87 3.20 28.65 2.82
CA ASP A 87 2.37 29.11 3.93
C ASP A 87 0.87 28.89 3.61
N GLU A 88 0.02 29.04 4.61
CA GLU A 88 -1.43 28.90 4.46
C GLU A 88 -2.00 29.94 3.49
N ARG A 89 -2.95 29.50 2.67
CA ARG A 89 -3.74 30.37 1.80
C ARG A 89 -5.22 30.08 2.03
N PRO A 90 -5.88 30.84 2.93
CA PRO A 90 -7.28 30.62 3.18
C PRO A 90 -8.14 30.94 1.94
N PRO A 91 -9.32 30.33 1.81
CA PRO A 91 -10.31 30.75 0.84
C PRO A 91 -10.69 32.22 1.05
N VAL A 92 -10.90 32.97 -0.03
CA VAL A 92 -11.36 34.36 0.04
C VAL A 92 -12.88 34.37 0.02
N ILE A 93 -13.48 34.90 1.08
CA ILE A 93 -14.92 35.15 1.16
C ILE A 93 -15.22 36.41 0.36
N ASN A 94 -16.13 36.31 -0.61
CA ASN A 94 -16.58 37.46 -1.39
C ASN A 94 -17.47 38.38 -0.55
N LYS A 95 -17.83 39.54 -1.12
CA LYS A 95 -18.69 40.54 -0.46
C LYS A 95 -20.04 40.00 0.02
N ASP A 96 -20.52 38.91 -0.57
CA ASP A 96 -21.82 38.29 -0.31
C ASP A 96 -21.72 37.14 0.72
N GLY A 97 -20.53 36.91 1.29
CA GLY A 97 -20.30 35.85 2.29
C GLY A 97 -20.00 34.47 1.69
N PHE A 98 -19.81 34.36 0.37
CA PHE A 98 -19.56 33.08 -0.31
C PHE A 98 -18.10 32.93 -0.74
N ILE A 99 -17.62 31.69 -0.75
CA ILE A 99 -16.35 31.34 -1.40
C ILE A 99 -16.67 31.01 -2.87
N SER A 100 -16.36 31.92 -3.78
CA SER A 100 -16.61 31.73 -5.21
C SER A 100 -15.52 32.39 -6.07
N PRO A 101 -14.81 31.62 -6.91
CA PRO A 101 -14.90 30.17 -7.07
C PRO A 101 -14.33 29.41 -5.86
N MET A 102 -14.90 28.23 -5.55
CA MET A 102 -14.39 27.36 -4.49
C MET A 102 -13.11 26.64 -4.98
N ARG A 103 -11.94 27.15 -4.56
CA ARG A 103 -10.61 26.58 -4.88
C ARG A 103 -9.99 25.79 -3.72
N GLY A 104 -10.70 25.65 -2.60
CA GLY A 104 -10.21 25.05 -1.36
C GLY A 104 -9.19 25.91 -0.61
N ALA A 105 -8.79 25.47 0.58
CA ALA A 105 -7.61 26.03 1.23
C ALA A 105 -6.36 25.62 0.43
N GLY A 106 -5.37 26.51 0.43
CA GLY A 106 -4.22 26.41 -0.48
C GLY A 106 -4.47 26.93 -1.89
N GLN A 107 -5.69 27.41 -2.23
CA GLN A 107 -6.00 28.08 -3.51
C GLN A 107 -5.53 27.31 -4.76
N LEU A 108 -6.21 26.19 -5.08
CA LEU A 108 -5.82 25.29 -6.18
C LEU A 108 -5.44 26.02 -7.48
N GLY A 109 -4.19 25.86 -7.91
CA GLY A 109 -3.63 26.43 -9.14
C GLY A 109 -3.22 27.89 -9.06
N GLU A 110 -3.23 28.51 -7.88
CA GLU A 110 -2.72 29.88 -7.69
C GLU A 110 -1.21 29.91 -7.92
N HIS A 111 -0.76 30.85 -8.76
CA HIS A 111 0.66 31.06 -9.04
C HIS A 111 1.32 31.74 -7.84
N ALA A 112 2.23 31.03 -7.20
CA ALA A 112 2.85 31.46 -5.94
C ALA A 112 4.23 32.09 -6.17
N ALA A 113 5.02 31.56 -7.11
CA ALA A 113 6.34 32.06 -7.47
C ALA A 113 6.76 31.54 -8.85
N ASP A 114 7.81 32.12 -9.42
CA ASP A 114 8.61 31.51 -10.48
C ASP A 114 9.98 31.10 -9.95
N TYR A 115 10.40 29.87 -10.24
CA TYR A 115 11.79 29.43 -10.03
C TYR A 115 12.50 29.48 -11.37
N VAL A 116 13.50 30.34 -11.49
CA VAL A 116 14.24 30.56 -12.74
C VAL A 116 15.63 29.92 -12.62
N ILE A 117 15.88 28.90 -13.42
CA ILE A 117 17.16 28.20 -13.47
C ILE A 117 18.11 29.00 -14.37
N CYS A 118 19.27 29.39 -13.84
CA CYS A 118 20.27 30.18 -14.56
C CYS A 118 21.42 29.28 -15.01
N TYR A 119 21.68 29.23 -16.32
CA TYR A 119 22.78 28.47 -16.91
C TYR A 119 24.04 29.34 -17.10
N ALA A 120 25.21 28.69 -17.14
CA ALA A 120 26.50 29.35 -17.30
C ALA A 120 26.64 30.12 -18.64
N ASP A 121 25.90 29.72 -19.67
CA ASP A 121 25.87 30.38 -20.98
C ASP A 121 24.98 31.64 -21.02
N GLY A 122 24.36 32.00 -19.88
CA GLY A 122 23.45 33.13 -19.75
C GLY A 122 22.01 32.84 -20.18
N THR A 123 21.70 31.61 -20.62
CA THR A 123 20.31 31.19 -20.85
C THR A 123 19.59 30.90 -19.53
N GLU A 124 18.26 30.95 -19.55
CA GLU A 124 17.42 30.72 -18.37
C GLU A 124 16.22 29.86 -18.72
N GLU A 125 15.78 29.04 -17.77
CA GLU A 125 14.51 28.31 -17.84
C GLU A 125 13.60 28.74 -16.69
N ARG A 126 12.35 29.09 -16.98
CA ARG A 126 11.39 29.63 -15.99
C ARG A 126 10.34 28.61 -15.62
N LEU A 127 10.20 28.34 -14.32
CA LEU A 127 9.35 27.30 -13.77
C LEU A 127 8.22 27.91 -12.92
N PRO A 128 6.96 27.86 -13.37
CA PRO A 128 5.85 28.37 -12.57
C PRO A 128 5.54 27.43 -11.41
N ILE A 129 5.56 27.97 -10.19
CA ILE A 129 5.21 27.24 -8.97
C ILE A 129 3.77 27.57 -8.61
N ARG A 130 2.86 26.60 -8.78
CA ARG A 130 1.44 26.75 -8.49
C ARG A 130 1.06 25.90 -7.30
N ARG A 131 0.22 26.47 -6.44
CA ARG A 131 -0.27 25.77 -5.26
C ARG A 131 -1.12 24.57 -5.64
N ARG A 132 -0.91 23.48 -4.93
CA ARG A 132 -1.48 22.15 -5.14
C ARG A 132 -1.13 21.53 -6.49
N TYR A 133 -0.12 22.04 -7.21
CA TYR A 133 0.52 21.37 -8.33
C TYR A 133 1.96 21.05 -7.96
N GLU A 134 2.85 22.04 -8.06
CA GLU A 134 4.27 21.92 -7.75
C GLU A 134 4.55 22.08 -6.26
N ILE A 135 3.68 22.74 -5.49
CA ILE A 135 3.88 22.96 -4.05
C ILE A 135 2.57 22.82 -3.28
N GLY A 136 2.60 22.22 -2.08
CA GLY A 136 1.46 22.23 -1.15
C GLY A 136 1.73 23.10 0.09
N ALA A 137 0.70 23.28 0.92
CA ALA A 137 0.84 24.01 2.18
C ALA A 137 1.55 23.16 3.25
N PHE A 138 2.18 23.81 4.22
CA PHE A 138 2.87 23.15 5.34
C PHE A 138 1.93 22.28 6.18
N GLN A 139 0.65 22.64 6.21
CA GLN A 139 -0.46 21.87 6.73
C GLN A 139 -1.61 21.94 5.73
N ARG A 140 -2.30 20.81 5.50
CA ARG A 140 -3.38 20.71 4.51
C ARG A 140 -4.64 20.07 5.08
N GLY A 141 -5.81 20.50 4.62
CA GLY A 141 -7.09 19.84 4.91
C GLY A 141 -7.24 18.52 4.14
N TRP A 142 -8.06 17.58 4.64
CA TRP A 142 -8.26 16.30 3.96
C TRP A 142 -8.72 16.50 2.50
N GLY A 143 -8.05 15.85 1.55
CA GLY A 143 -8.30 16.01 0.12
C GLY A 143 -7.59 17.20 -0.56
N GLU A 144 -6.79 17.99 0.17
CA GLU A 144 -6.10 19.17 -0.37
C GLU A 144 -4.64 18.92 -0.80
N ASN A 145 -4.38 17.76 -1.40
CA ASN A 145 -3.05 17.35 -1.85
C ASN A 145 -2.63 18.04 -3.16
N SER A 146 -1.33 17.87 -3.49
CA SER A 146 -0.71 18.35 -4.72
C SER A 146 -0.76 17.32 -5.86
N PHE A 147 -0.82 17.79 -7.11
CA PHE A 147 -0.91 16.93 -8.29
C PHE A 147 0.44 16.54 -8.91
N LEU A 148 1.46 17.39 -8.80
CA LEU A 148 2.80 17.17 -9.38
C LEU A 148 3.88 16.99 -8.31
N ALA A 149 3.55 17.24 -7.05
CA ALA A 149 4.43 17.09 -5.90
C ALA A 149 3.88 16.06 -4.92
N VAL A 150 4.77 15.40 -4.19
CA VAL A 150 4.44 14.45 -3.11
C VAL A 150 4.85 15.03 -1.76
N ALA A 151 4.21 14.60 -0.68
CA ALA A 151 4.69 14.94 0.66
C ALA A 151 6.08 14.33 0.89
N ALA A 152 6.95 15.00 1.64
CA ALA A 152 8.31 14.54 1.90
C ALA A 152 8.37 13.16 2.56
N HIS A 153 7.33 12.77 3.31
CA HIS A 153 7.17 11.38 3.74
C HIS A 153 6.48 10.58 2.69
N LYS A 154 7.14 9.52 2.24
CA LYS A 154 6.43 8.55 1.41
C LYS A 154 5.34 7.81 2.21
N PRO A 155 4.23 7.43 1.57
CA PRO A 155 3.30 6.50 2.16
C PRO A 155 4.01 5.22 2.62
N HIS A 156 3.64 4.71 3.79
CA HIS A 156 4.32 3.56 4.40
C HIS A 156 3.33 2.53 4.92
N PRO A 157 3.72 1.24 5.01
CA PRO A 157 2.84 0.21 5.51
C PRO A 157 2.64 0.36 7.01
N LEU A 158 1.47 -0.06 7.47
CA LEU A 158 1.20 -0.29 8.88
C LEU A 158 0.94 -1.77 9.08
N ARG A 159 1.38 -2.28 10.22
CA ARG A 159 0.93 -3.60 10.69
C ARG A 159 -0.37 -3.44 11.46
N ALA A 160 -1.26 -4.41 11.31
CA ALA A 160 -2.49 -4.44 12.09
C ALA A 160 -2.16 -4.56 13.58
N HIS A 161 -3.01 -4.04 14.45
CA HIS A 161 -2.75 -3.96 15.90
C HIS A 161 -2.39 -5.32 16.52
N HIS A 162 -3.03 -6.41 16.10
CA HIS A 162 -2.75 -7.77 16.60
C HIS A 162 -1.39 -8.31 16.15
N GLU A 163 -0.79 -7.74 15.10
CA GLU A 163 0.53 -8.11 14.60
C GLU A 163 1.64 -7.28 15.26
N GLN A 164 1.37 -5.99 15.45
CA GLN A 164 2.26 -5.04 16.12
C GLN A 164 1.39 -3.93 16.74
N MET A 165 1.50 -3.76 18.06
CA MET A 165 0.71 -2.80 18.82
C MET A 165 0.73 -1.41 18.17
N ASN A 166 -0.45 -0.92 17.82
CA ASN A 166 -0.65 0.39 17.21
C ASN A 166 -1.62 1.22 18.06
N PRO A 167 -1.30 2.51 18.36
CA PRO A 167 -2.17 3.36 19.18
C PRO A 167 -3.52 3.66 18.52
N THR A 168 -3.64 3.47 17.21
CA THR A 168 -4.84 3.71 16.42
C THR A 168 -5.31 2.43 15.74
N TRP A 169 -5.99 1.55 16.49
CA TRP A 169 -6.49 0.26 16.00
C TRP A 169 -7.19 0.35 14.64
N GLY A 170 -8.20 1.21 14.50
CA GLY A 170 -8.95 1.33 13.24
C GLY A 170 -8.12 1.81 12.04
N ARG A 171 -7.11 2.66 12.27
CA ARG A 171 -6.17 3.06 11.21
C ARG A 171 -5.22 1.91 10.86
N SER A 172 -4.81 1.09 11.82
CA SER A 172 -3.94 -0.06 11.55
C SER A 172 -4.60 -1.08 10.60
N GLN A 173 -5.93 -1.16 10.57
CA GLN A 173 -6.68 -2.02 9.66
C GLN A 173 -6.53 -1.62 8.18
N THR A 174 -6.20 -0.35 7.88
CA THR A 174 -5.93 0.08 6.50
C THR A 174 -4.59 -0.43 5.98
N ARG A 175 -3.72 -0.92 6.88
CA ARG A 175 -2.36 -1.42 6.62
C ARG A 175 -1.44 -0.44 5.87
N ALA A 176 -1.81 0.84 5.81
CA ALA A 176 -1.06 1.89 5.13
C ALA A 176 -1.39 3.26 5.71
N ALA A 177 -0.38 4.12 5.79
CA ALA A 177 -0.50 5.53 6.12
C ALA A 177 0.00 6.41 4.97
N SER A 178 -0.73 7.49 4.66
CA SER A 178 -0.33 8.46 3.62
C SER A 178 0.82 9.38 4.05
N ALA A 179 1.04 9.54 5.36
CA ALA A 179 2.09 10.35 5.97
C ALA A 179 2.14 11.84 5.51
N ASP A 180 1.00 12.40 5.13
CA ASP A 180 0.86 13.74 4.52
C ASP A 180 0.09 14.75 5.40
N SER A 181 -0.02 14.47 6.70
CA SER A 181 -0.82 15.25 7.66
C SER A 181 0.00 15.68 8.89
N MET A 182 1.30 15.89 8.70
CA MET A 182 2.22 16.28 9.77
C MET A 182 2.06 17.76 10.16
N ALA A 183 2.58 18.12 11.33
CA ALA A 183 2.58 19.51 11.80
C ALA A 183 3.35 20.44 10.85
N TRP A 184 4.39 19.94 10.18
CA TRP A 184 5.08 20.57 9.08
C TRP A 184 5.28 19.56 7.96
N THR A 185 4.82 19.88 6.75
CA THR A 185 5.02 19.06 5.56
C THR A 185 5.77 19.86 4.50
N ASN A 186 6.98 19.41 4.16
CA ASN A 186 7.60 19.80 2.91
C ASN A 186 7.04 18.94 1.77
N TRP A 187 7.01 19.52 0.58
CA TRP A 187 6.60 18.89 -0.65
C TRP A 187 7.83 18.71 -1.54
N LEU A 188 7.89 17.56 -2.21
CA LEU A 188 8.90 17.22 -3.18
C LEU A 188 8.36 17.42 -4.57
N TRP A 189 9.00 18.28 -5.35
CA TRP A 189 8.72 18.45 -6.77
C TRP A 189 9.98 18.20 -7.58
N ALA A 190 9.93 17.22 -8.48
CA ALA A 190 11.03 16.88 -9.38
C ALA A 190 10.80 17.56 -10.73
N TRP A 191 11.68 18.49 -11.08
CA TRP A 191 11.73 19.15 -12.38
C TRP A 191 12.72 18.45 -13.31
N HIS A 192 12.26 18.08 -14.50
CA HIS A 192 13.11 17.51 -15.54
C HIS A 192 13.81 18.63 -16.30
N ASN A 193 15.14 18.67 -16.23
CA ASN A 193 15.95 19.66 -16.92
C ASN A 193 15.92 19.39 -18.44
N PRO A 194 15.39 20.31 -19.27
CA PRO A 194 15.35 20.14 -20.72
C PRO A 194 16.74 20.19 -21.36
N TYR A 195 17.75 20.69 -20.63
CA TYR A 195 19.13 20.85 -21.08
C TYR A 195 20.11 20.24 -20.04
N PRO A 196 20.10 18.90 -19.85
CA PRO A 196 20.90 18.24 -18.81
C PRO A 196 22.41 18.44 -18.96
N GLU A 197 22.88 18.72 -20.17
CA GLU A 197 24.28 19.01 -20.51
C GLU A 197 24.72 20.44 -20.17
N LYS A 198 23.77 21.37 -20.00
CA LYS A 198 24.09 22.76 -19.66
C LYS A 198 24.37 22.88 -18.18
N THR A 199 25.47 23.57 -17.85
CA THR A 199 25.85 23.84 -16.46
C THR A 199 24.92 24.86 -15.82
N ILE A 200 24.24 24.47 -14.75
CA ILE A 200 23.45 25.34 -13.88
C ILE A 200 24.40 26.03 -12.90
N VAL A 201 24.26 27.34 -12.73
CA VAL A 201 25.12 28.17 -11.85
C VAL A 201 24.36 28.90 -10.75
N GLY A 202 23.03 28.87 -10.79
CA GLY A 202 22.20 29.54 -9.82
C GLY A 202 20.72 29.35 -10.09
N ILE A 203 19.91 29.77 -9.11
CA ILE A 203 18.47 29.83 -9.22
C ILE A 203 18.01 31.20 -8.75
N ARG A 204 17.21 31.88 -9.56
CA ARG A 204 16.51 33.11 -9.18
C ARG A 204 15.07 32.78 -8.83
N LEU A 205 14.66 33.12 -7.63
CA LEU A 205 13.36 32.81 -7.07
C LEU A 205 12.55 34.11 -7.02
N GLU A 206 11.46 34.18 -7.77
CA GLU A 206 10.67 35.40 -7.96
C GLU A 206 9.27 35.20 -7.34
N PRO A 207 8.96 35.78 -6.16
CA PRO A 207 7.65 35.61 -5.53
C PRO A 207 6.54 36.29 -6.32
N VAL A 208 5.34 35.72 -6.28
CA VAL A 208 4.12 36.25 -6.94
C VAL A 208 2.99 36.44 -5.93
N SER A 209 2.70 35.43 -5.11
CA SER A 209 1.63 35.53 -4.13
C SER A 209 1.88 34.64 -2.90
N GLY A 210 1.72 35.22 -1.71
CA GLY A 210 1.89 34.53 -0.43
C GLY A 210 3.33 34.04 -0.19
N SER A 211 3.56 33.50 1.00
CA SER A 211 4.91 33.11 1.42
C SER A 211 5.24 31.66 1.05
N ILE A 212 6.48 31.42 0.61
CA ILE A 212 7.02 30.07 0.34
C ILE A 212 8.34 29.91 1.10
N VAL A 213 8.55 28.74 1.68
CA VAL A 213 9.80 28.33 2.30
C VAL A 213 10.43 27.23 1.44
N LEU A 214 11.55 27.52 0.78
CA LEU A 214 12.38 26.52 0.12
C LEU A 214 13.43 26.02 1.13
N SER A 215 13.34 24.74 1.48
CA SER A 215 14.17 24.12 2.52
C SER A 215 15.47 23.57 1.97
N ALA A 216 15.44 22.88 0.81
CA ALA A 216 16.63 22.30 0.19
C ALA A 216 16.37 21.93 -1.29
N ILE A 217 17.44 21.56 -2.00
CA ILE A 217 17.41 21.03 -3.35
C ILE A 217 18.32 19.79 -3.43
N SER A 218 17.93 18.82 -4.24
CA SER A 218 18.79 17.70 -4.64
C SER A 218 18.89 17.63 -6.16
N SER A 219 20.02 17.18 -6.66
CA SER A 219 20.23 16.87 -8.08
C SER A 219 20.14 15.37 -8.30
N GLY A 220 19.78 14.92 -9.50
CA GLY A 220 19.71 13.49 -9.77
C GLY A 220 19.72 13.08 -11.24
N THR A 221 19.90 11.78 -11.45
CA THR A 221 20.08 11.14 -12.76
C THR A 221 19.13 9.96 -12.97
N ALA A 222 17.98 9.96 -12.28
CA ALA A 222 16.96 8.93 -12.47
C ALA A 222 16.50 8.86 -13.93
N SER A 223 16.31 7.65 -14.43
CA SER A 223 15.93 7.35 -15.82
C SER A 223 14.54 7.84 -16.19
N GLU A 224 13.63 7.93 -15.20
CA GLU A 224 12.29 8.49 -15.35
C GLU A 224 11.89 9.34 -14.13
N GLN A 225 10.62 9.76 -14.06
CA GLN A 225 10.15 10.64 -12.98
C GLN A 225 10.27 9.91 -11.61
N PRO A 226 11.04 10.44 -10.64
CA PRO A 226 11.50 9.65 -9.48
C PRO A 226 10.42 9.30 -8.44
N PHE A 227 9.28 10.00 -8.45
CA PHE A 227 8.18 9.80 -7.50
C PHE A 227 7.01 9.02 -8.10
N ARG A 228 7.15 8.54 -9.34
CA ARG A 228 6.17 7.67 -10.00
C ARG A 228 6.72 6.26 -10.02
N TRP A 229 6.42 5.53 -8.96
CA TRP A 229 6.81 4.12 -8.87
C TRP A 229 5.92 3.22 -9.72
N GLN A 230 6.46 2.05 -10.06
CA GLN A 230 5.72 1.01 -10.75
C GLN A 230 4.60 0.44 -9.87
N SER A 231 3.67 -0.28 -10.49
CA SER A 231 2.64 -1.04 -9.77
C SER A 231 3.26 -2.01 -8.75
N ARG A 232 2.46 -2.55 -7.84
CA ARG A 232 2.92 -3.56 -6.88
C ARG A 232 3.55 -4.78 -7.56
N HIS A 233 4.72 -5.18 -7.09
CA HIS A 233 5.45 -6.39 -7.45
C HIS A 233 5.65 -7.30 -6.24
N LYS A 234 6.01 -8.55 -6.49
CA LYS A 234 6.34 -9.55 -5.46
C LYS A 234 7.72 -10.15 -5.72
N ALA A 235 8.43 -10.48 -4.67
CA ALA A 235 9.68 -11.23 -4.71
C ALA A 235 9.74 -12.23 -3.56
N LEU A 236 10.51 -13.30 -3.74
CA LEU A 236 10.85 -14.25 -2.70
C LEU A 236 12.27 -13.95 -2.23
N LEU A 237 12.39 -13.52 -0.97
CA LEU A 237 13.68 -13.36 -0.30
C LEU A 237 14.01 -14.64 0.45
N ARG A 238 15.17 -15.24 0.17
CA ARG A 238 15.75 -16.31 1.00
C ARG A 238 16.76 -15.68 1.96
N LEU A 239 16.58 -15.87 3.25
CA LEU A 239 17.48 -15.42 4.31
C LEU A 239 18.63 -16.43 4.52
N PRO A 240 19.80 -16.00 5.04
CA PRO A 240 20.88 -16.90 5.48
C PRO A 240 20.45 -17.95 6.51
N MET A 241 21.19 -19.06 6.65
CA MET A 241 20.81 -20.22 7.49
C MET A 241 20.45 -19.87 8.93
N ASP A 242 21.24 -19.01 9.57
CA ASP A 242 21.09 -18.69 10.99
C ASP A 242 20.27 -17.42 11.24
N MET A 243 19.54 -16.94 10.22
CA MET A 243 18.78 -15.70 10.29
C MET A 243 17.28 -15.95 10.27
N LYS A 244 16.58 -15.33 11.22
CA LYS A 244 15.12 -15.28 11.25
C LYS A 244 14.62 -13.97 10.67
N PHE A 245 13.45 -14.01 10.06
CA PHE A 245 12.77 -12.81 9.61
C PHE A 245 12.32 -11.97 10.82
N GLU A 246 12.63 -10.68 10.79
CA GLU A 246 12.20 -9.68 11.77
C GLU A 246 11.09 -8.83 11.14
N PRO A 247 9.82 -9.05 11.53
CA PRO A 247 8.72 -8.45 10.81
C PRO A 247 8.29 -7.09 11.40
N GLY A 248 9.04 -6.57 12.38
CA GLY A 248 8.73 -5.32 13.06
C GLY A 248 8.99 -4.11 12.17
N LEU A 249 8.01 -3.19 12.12
CA LEU A 249 8.17 -1.89 11.47
C LEU A 249 8.54 -0.83 12.49
N ASP A 250 9.42 0.09 12.11
CA ASP A 250 9.63 1.33 12.87
C ASP A 250 8.50 2.35 12.66
N GLN A 251 8.66 3.56 13.20
CA GLN A 251 7.68 4.65 13.09
C GLN A 251 7.45 5.15 11.66
N ASP A 252 8.38 4.90 10.74
CA ASP A 252 8.33 5.32 9.33
C ASP A 252 7.93 4.14 8.41
N GLY A 253 7.57 3.00 9.00
CA GLY A 253 7.12 1.80 8.30
C GLY A 253 8.25 1.04 7.61
N LEU A 254 9.48 1.12 8.14
CA LEU A 254 10.65 0.42 7.60
C LEU A 254 10.95 -0.87 8.36
N LEU A 255 11.38 -1.89 7.61
CA LEU A 255 11.91 -3.14 8.18
C LEU A 255 13.41 -2.99 8.43
N SER A 256 13.91 -3.63 9.49
CA SER A 256 15.34 -3.64 9.82
C SER A 256 16.20 -4.37 8.79
N GLN A 257 15.64 -5.40 8.14
CA GLN A 257 16.38 -6.34 7.29
C GLN A 257 16.31 -6.04 5.79
N ILE A 258 15.24 -5.39 5.33
CA ILE A 258 14.98 -5.16 3.90
C ILE A 258 14.31 -3.80 3.68
N GLN A 259 14.96 -2.93 2.91
CA GLN A 259 14.45 -1.60 2.57
C GLN A 259 14.63 -1.30 1.08
N LEU A 260 13.99 -0.22 0.62
CA LEU A 260 14.08 0.32 -0.74
C LEU A 260 14.30 1.84 -0.66
N ASP A 261 15.18 2.36 -1.50
CA ASP A 261 15.48 3.79 -1.63
C ASP A 261 14.33 4.54 -2.35
N LEU A 262 14.24 4.43 -3.67
CA LEU A 262 13.22 5.00 -4.55
C LEU A 262 11.99 4.07 -4.62
N GLY A 263 11.51 3.61 -3.47
CA GLY A 263 10.42 2.66 -3.39
C GLY A 263 9.98 2.39 -1.95
N GLN A 264 9.07 1.43 -1.79
CA GLN A 264 8.60 1.01 -0.48
C GLN A 264 8.25 -0.47 -0.44
N ILE A 265 8.64 -1.12 0.67
CA ILE A 265 8.15 -2.45 1.02
C ILE A 265 6.72 -2.30 1.51
N ILE A 266 5.76 -2.97 0.86
CA ILE A 266 4.34 -2.90 1.18
C ILE A 266 3.99 -3.93 2.26
N SER A 267 4.56 -5.13 2.17
CA SER A 267 4.42 -6.18 3.18
C SER A 267 5.51 -7.21 3.02
N ALA A 268 5.96 -7.79 4.13
CA ALA A 268 6.86 -8.93 4.13
C ALA A 268 6.36 -9.97 5.14
N THR A 269 6.17 -11.20 4.69
CA THR A 269 5.63 -12.30 5.51
C THR A 269 6.39 -13.59 5.26
N PRO A 270 6.60 -14.45 6.27
CA PRO A 270 7.11 -15.79 6.04
C PRO A 270 6.29 -16.50 4.95
N ARG A 271 6.98 -17.19 4.04
CA ARG A 271 6.31 -18.02 3.03
C ARG A 271 5.65 -19.21 3.70
N LEU A 272 4.41 -19.48 3.31
CA LEU A 272 3.66 -20.69 3.65
C LEU A 272 3.68 -21.61 2.42
N THR A 273 4.29 -22.79 2.51
CA THR A 273 4.44 -23.71 1.37
C THR A 273 3.34 -24.75 1.34
N TYR A 274 2.83 -25.02 0.13
CA TYR A 274 1.85 -26.07 -0.14
C TYR A 274 2.52 -27.25 -0.88
N PRO A 275 1.96 -28.47 -0.78
CA PRO A 275 2.46 -29.64 -1.50
C PRO A 275 2.05 -29.61 -2.99
N ASN A 276 2.54 -28.63 -3.73
CA ASN A 276 2.12 -28.30 -5.11
C ASN A 276 2.25 -29.47 -6.08
N VAL A 277 3.21 -30.38 -5.87
CA VAL A 277 3.41 -31.57 -6.71
C VAL A 277 2.23 -32.53 -6.62
N THR A 278 1.60 -32.64 -5.46
CA THR A 278 0.51 -33.60 -5.17
C THR A 278 -0.76 -32.86 -4.74
N TRP A 279 -0.96 -31.64 -5.23
CA TRP A 279 -2.03 -30.74 -4.77
C TRP A 279 -3.42 -31.36 -4.90
N ASP A 280 -3.70 -31.99 -6.03
CA ASP A 280 -4.95 -32.67 -6.35
C ASP A 280 -5.25 -33.85 -5.40
N GLU A 281 -4.21 -34.49 -4.89
CA GLU A 281 -4.27 -35.63 -3.96
C GLU A 281 -4.38 -35.22 -2.47
N THR A 282 -4.28 -33.92 -2.16
CA THR A 282 -4.41 -33.43 -0.77
C THR A 282 -5.85 -33.55 -0.24
N TYR A 283 -6.11 -33.01 0.95
CA TYR A 283 -7.43 -32.98 1.57
C TYR A 283 -7.88 -31.54 1.83
N ASN A 284 -9.20 -31.34 1.98
CA ASN A 284 -9.78 -30.02 2.22
C ASN A 284 -9.23 -29.40 3.51
N ASN A 285 -8.88 -28.12 3.46
CA ASN A 285 -8.21 -27.38 4.54
C ASN A 285 -6.81 -27.94 4.90
N ALA A 286 -6.09 -28.57 3.97
CA ALA A 286 -4.71 -28.98 4.23
C ALA A 286 -3.85 -27.76 4.63
N LEU A 287 -3.19 -27.86 5.79
CA LEU A 287 -2.38 -26.78 6.31
C LEU A 287 -1.07 -26.63 5.51
N PRO A 288 -0.67 -25.40 5.13
CA PRO A 288 0.66 -25.18 4.60
C PRO A 288 1.71 -25.30 5.70
N THR A 289 2.97 -25.45 5.28
CA THR A 289 4.13 -25.41 6.19
C THR A 289 4.79 -24.04 6.12
N GLN A 290 4.98 -23.38 7.26
CA GLN A 290 5.73 -22.13 7.30
C GLN A 290 7.23 -22.41 7.10
N THR A 291 7.88 -21.64 6.23
CA THR A 291 9.35 -21.70 6.08
C THR A 291 10.04 -20.84 7.14
N ASP A 292 11.23 -21.25 7.57
CA ASP A 292 12.04 -20.48 8.53
C ASP A 292 12.87 -19.38 7.87
N ARG A 293 13.07 -19.46 6.55
CA ARG A 293 14.07 -18.66 5.82
C ARG A 293 13.53 -17.96 4.58
N GLU A 294 12.33 -18.26 4.13
CA GLU A 294 11.79 -17.63 2.92
C GLU A 294 10.71 -16.63 3.28
N VAL A 295 10.83 -15.42 2.73
CA VAL A 295 9.95 -14.29 2.99
C VAL A 295 9.35 -13.85 1.67
N LEU A 296 8.02 -13.83 1.60
CA LEU A 296 7.28 -13.20 0.51
C LEU A 296 7.31 -11.69 0.75
N VAL A 297 7.93 -10.97 -0.18
CA VAL A 297 8.09 -9.51 -0.12
C VAL A 297 7.22 -8.89 -1.21
N GLU A 298 6.27 -8.06 -0.82
CA GLU A 298 5.54 -7.19 -1.74
C GLU A 298 6.10 -5.78 -1.68
N TYR A 299 6.31 -5.17 -2.84
CA TYR A 299 6.95 -3.85 -2.94
C TYR A 299 6.45 -3.06 -4.13
N THR A 300 6.72 -1.75 -4.12
CA THR A 300 6.57 -0.83 -5.25
C THR A 300 7.83 0.02 -5.31
N ALA A 301 8.35 0.26 -6.51
CA ALA A 301 9.61 0.99 -6.67
C ALA A 301 9.74 1.62 -8.06
N HIS A 302 10.63 2.59 -8.16
CA HIS A 302 11.18 3.08 -9.42
C HIS A 302 12.10 2.02 -10.06
N PRO A 303 12.25 1.96 -11.40
CA PRO A 303 13.15 1.02 -12.07
C PRO A 303 14.62 1.08 -11.59
N ASP A 304 15.10 2.29 -11.28
CA ASP A 304 16.47 2.53 -10.80
C ASP A 304 16.65 2.31 -9.29
N ALA A 305 15.61 1.87 -8.58
CA ALA A 305 15.70 1.64 -7.15
C ALA A 305 16.61 0.44 -6.82
N HIS A 306 17.08 0.40 -5.59
CA HIS A 306 17.90 -0.67 -5.04
C HIS A 306 17.24 -1.22 -3.78
N PHE A 307 17.19 -2.55 -3.66
CA PHE A 307 16.97 -3.21 -2.38
C PHE A 307 18.20 -3.05 -1.51
N HIS A 308 18.02 -2.64 -0.26
CA HIS A 308 19.05 -2.60 0.77
C HIS A 308 18.77 -3.74 1.75
N LEU A 309 19.64 -4.74 1.76
CA LEU A 309 19.54 -5.90 2.63
C LEU A 309 20.57 -5.80 3.75
N SER A 310 20.09 -5.73 4.98
CA SER A 310 20.89 -5.67 6.20
C SER A 310 20.78 -6.99 6.96
N LEU A 311 21.59 -7.97 6.55
CA LEU A 311 21.50 -9.35 7.02
C LEU A 311 22.71 -9.65 7.92
N GLY A 312 22.64 -9.18 9.16
CA GLY A 312 23.71 -9.35 10.15
C GLY A 312 24.89 -8.42 9.83
N THR A 313 26.08 -8.98 9.66
CA THR A 313 27.28 -8.22 9.23
C THR A 313 27.31 -7.96 7.72
N THR A 314 26.44 -8.63 6.96
CA THR A 314 26.37 -8.49 5.51
C THR A 314 25.41 -7.37 5.13
N GLN A 315 25.91 -6.42 4.35
CA GLN A 315 25.12 -5.36 3.73
C GLN A 315 25.17 -5.57 2.22
N MET A 316 24.01 -5.70 1.58
CA MET A 316 23.92 -5.92 0.14
C MET A 316 22.98 -4.90 -0.49
N GLN A 317 23.33 -4.46 -1.69
CA GLN A 317 22.46 -3.66 -2.54
C GLN A 317 22.16 -4.46 -3.81
N ILE A 318 20.88 -4.62 -4.13
CA ILE A 318 20.43 -5.34 -5.33
C ILE A 318 19.57 -4.38 -6.15
N PRO A 319 19.99 -3.99 -7.37
CA PRO A 319 19.14 -3.19 -8.25
C PRO A 319 17.80 -3.89 -8.50
N VAL A 320 16.69 -3.17 -8.46
CA VAL A 320 15.36 -3.73 -8.75
C VAL A 320 15.33 -4.39 -10.14
N ALA A 321 16.00 -3.78 -11.12
CA ALA A 321 16.13 -4.33 -12.47
C ALA A 321 16.86 -5.69 -12.53
N ALA A 322 17.65 -6.03 -11.51
CA ALA A 322 18.43 -7.26 -11.45
C ALA A 322 17.73 -8.38 -10.65
N VAL A 323 16.57 -8.13 -10.06
CA VAL A 323 15.83 -9.14 -9.28
C VAL A 323 15.46 -10.34 -10.15
N GLY A 324 15.87 -11.54 -9.73
CA GLY A 324 15.69 -12.77 -10.51
C GLY A 324 16.69 -12.99 -11.65
N GLN A 325 17.66 -12.09 -11.86
CA GLN A 325 18.79 -12.32 -12.77
C GLN A 325 19.97 -12.94 -12.00
N SER A 326 20.66 -13.90 -12.60
CA SER A 326 21.94 -14.38 -12.05
C SER A 326 22.96 -13.25 -12.12
N MET A 327 23.35 -12.70 -10.96
CA MET A 327 24.24 -11.54 -10.87
C MET A 327 25.61 -11.83 -11.52
N PRO A 328 26.04 -11.09 -12.56
CA PRO A 328 27.38 -11.22 -13.11
C PRO A 328 28.40 -10.58 -12.15
N GLY A 329 29.37 -11.36 -11.65
CA GLY A 329 30.49 -10.83 -10.85
C GLY A 329 30.43 -11.07 -9.35
N ALA A 330 29.48 -11.87 -8.85
CA ALA A 330 29.65 -12.50 -7.54
C ALA A 330 30.79 -13.52 -7.67
N ASP A 331 31.91 -13.23 -7.02
CA ASP A 331 33.07 -14.11 -6.96
C ASP A 331 32.60 -15.49 -6.47
N ILE A 332 32.87 -16.53 -7.27
CA ILE A 332 32.34 -17.91 -7.16
C ILE A 332 32.81 -18.62 -5.86
N SER A 333 33.48 -17.90 -4.96
CA SER A 333 33.98 -18.37 -3.68
C SER A 333 33.06 -18.09 -2.49
N THR A 334 31.93 -17.37 -2.68
CA THR A 334 30.87 -17.27 -1.65
C THR A 334 29.55 -17.81 -2.19
N PRO A 335 29.01 -18.93 -1.66
CA PRO A 335 27.60 -19.23 -1.84
C PRO A 335 26.85 -18.11 -1.13
N THR A 336 26.28 -17.17 -1.88
CA THR A 336 25.37 -16.21 -1.29
C THR A 336 24.10 -16.98 -0.97
N ASP A 337 24.03 -17.51 0.26
CA ASP A 337 22.85 -18.18 0.85
C ASP A 337 21.61 -17.25 0.95
N CYS A 338 21.73 -16.03 0.43
CA CYS A 338 20.69 -15.04 0.29
C CYS A 338 20.41 -14.78 -1.20
N ASP A 339 19.14 -14.95 -1.60
CA ASP A 339 18.68 -14.73 -2.97
C ASP A 339 17.38 -13.94 -2.95
N LEU A 340 17.16 -13.13 -3.98
CA LEU A 340 15.94 -12.35 -4.19
C LEU A 340 15.39 -12.65 -5.58
N THR A 341 14.38 -13.52 -5.64
CA THR A 341 13.79 -13.99 -6.89
C THR A 341 12.47 -13.26 -7.17
N ALA A 342 12.28 -12.77 -8.40
CA ALA A 342 11.00 -12.17 -8.79
C ALA A 342 9.87 -13.22 -8.78
N ILE A 343 8.69 -12.83 -8.28
CA ILE A 343 7.47 -13.62 -8.41
C ILE A 343 6.64 -13.01 -9.56
N PRO A 344 6.16 -13.82 -10.52
CA PRO A 344 5.36 -13.32 -11.63
C PRO A 344 4.17 -12.48 -11.17
N PRO A 345 3.92 -11.32 -11.81
CA PRO A 345 2.83 -10.46 -11.39
C PRO A 345 1.48 -11.08 -11.77
N ALA A 346 0.52 -10.99 -10.84
CA ALA A 346 -0.85 -11.38 -11.09
C ALA A 346 -1.61 -10.23 -11.76
N LYS A 347 -1.74 -10.29 -13.10
CA LYS A 347 -2.33 -9.23 -13.95
C LYS A 347 -3.42 -9.74 -14.89
N GLN A 348 -3.56 -11.04 -15.08
CA GLN A 348 -4.63 -11.60 -15.91
C GLN A 348 -5.93 -11.60 -15.11
N ARG A 349 -6.89 -10.76 -15.50
CA ARG A 349 -8.23 -10.74 -14.90
C ARG A 349 -9.00 -11.98 -15.36
N VAL A 350 -9.39 -12.83 -14.42
CA VAL A 350 -10.12 -14.08 -14.69
C VAL A 350 -11.40 -14.14 -13.86
N ILE A 351 -12.49 -14.56 -14.48
CA ILE A 351 -13.73 -14.92 -13.79
C ILE A 351 -13.60 -16.37 -13.32
N VAL A 352 -13.69 -16.60 -12.02
CA VAL A 352 -13.79 -17.95 -11.46
C VAL A 352 -15.27 -18.24 -11.23
N ARG A 353 -15.80 -19.27 -11.89
CA ARG A 353 -17.21 -19.66 -11.83
C ARG A 353 -17.32 -21.10 -11.32
N VAL A 354 -17.97 -21.27 -10.18
CA VAL A 354 -18.22 -22.57 -9.54
C VAL A 354 -19.69 -22.94 -9.69
N VAL A 355 -19.95 -24.08 -10.33
CA VAL A 355 -21.30 -24.55 -10.65
C VAL A 355 -21.57 -25.93 -10.08
N ASP A 356 -22.80 -26.17 -9.65
CA ASP A 356 -23.28 -27.52 -9.40
C ASP A 356 -23.44 -28.26 -10.74
N ARG A 357 -22.85 -29.45 -10.85
CA ARG A 357 -22.79 -30.19 -12.12
C ARG A 357 -24.16 -30.60 -12.64
N GLN A 358 -25.12 -30.90 -11.75
CA GLN A 358 -26.43 -31.39 -12.17
C GLN A 358 -27.33 -30.26 -12.68
N SER A 359 -27.38 -29.15 -11.94
CA SER A 359 -28.23 -28.00 -12.26
C SER A 359 -27.58 -27.01 -13.21
N GLY A 360 -26.24 -27.01 -13.30
CA GLY A 360 -25.45 -26.02 -14.04
C GLY A 360 -25.47 -24.62 -13.42
N LYS A 361 -26.08 -24.44 -12.25
CA LYS A 361 -26.22 -23.14 -11.59
C LYS A 361 -24.98 -22.79 -10.77
N PRO A 362 -24.61 -21.50 -10.70
CA PRO A 362 -23.61 -21.03 -9.74
C PRO A 362 -24.01 -21.36 -8.31
N VAL A 363 -23.04 -21.73 -7.49
CA VAL A 363 -23.28 -22.14 -6.09
C VAL A 363 -22.26 -21.54 -5.15
N ALA A 364 -22.72 -21.05 -4.00
CA ALA A 364 -21.84 -20.53 -2.98
C ALA A 364 -20.88 -21.62 -2.47
N VAL A 365 -19.60 -21.27 -2.33
CA VAL A 365 -18.51 -22.15 -1.92
C VAL A 365 -17.43 -21.41 -1.14
N LYS A 366 -16.62 -22.16 -0.39
CA LYS A 366 -15.32 -21.72 0.09
C LYS A 366 -14.27 -21.98 -0.98
N ILE A 367 -13.41 -21.00 -1.25
CA ILE A 367 -12.35 -21.10 -2.25
C ILE A 367 -11.00 -20.65 -1.69
N HIS A 368 -9.96 -21.40 -2.04
CA HIS A 368 -8.56 -21.02 -1.86
C HIS A 368 -7.86 -21.01 -3.23
N ILE A 369 -7.02 -20.00 -3.47
CA ILE A 369 -6.20 -19.90 -4.67
C ILE A 369 -4.80 -19.44 -4.26
N HIS A 370 -3.76 -20.12 -4.76
CA HIS A 370 -2.38 -19.66 -4.64
C HIS A 370 -1.61 -19.81 -5.97
N GLY A 371 -0.56 -19.01 -6.11
CA GLY A 371 0.36 -19.05 -7.24
C GLY A 371 1.52 -20.02 -7.04
N SER A 372 2.40 -20.11 -8.04
CA SER A 372 3.52 -21.07 -8.01
C SER A 372 4.59 -20.78 -6.94
N ALA A 373 4.60 -19.58 -6.34
CA ALA A 373 5.45 -19.25 -5.19
C ALA A 373 4.70 -19.40 -3.85
N ASP A 374 3.56 -20.10 -3.85
CA ASP A 374 2.65 -20.29 -2.72
C ASP A 374 2.02 -18.99 -2.18
N GLU A 375 2.10 -17.91 -2.95
CA GLU A 375 1.49 -16.65 -2.59
C GLU A 375 -0.02 -16.73 -2.75
N TYR A 376 -0.76 -16.34 -1.71
CA TYR A 376 -2.22 -16.27 -1.77
C TYR A 376 -2.70 -15.27 -2.83
N LEU A 377 -3.72 -15.67 -3.58
CA LEU A 377 -4.34 -14.90 -4.66
C LEU A 377 -5.81 -14.61 -4.28
N ALA A 378 -6.02 -13.49 -3.61
CA ALA A 378 -7.34 -13.04 -3.19
C ALA A 378 -8.17 -12.57 -4.39
N PRO A 379 -9.51 -12.76 -4.38
CA PRO A 379 -10.39 -12.00 -5.24
C PRO A 379 -10.22 -10.49 -5.08
N VAL A 380 -10.56 -9.75 -6.13
CA VAL A 380 -10.27 -8.29 -6.22
C VAL A 380 -11.01 -7.44 -5.18
N ASP A 381 -12.06 -7.99 -4.59
CA ASP A 381 -12.93 -7.39 -3.58
C ASP A 381 -12.76 -8.06 -2.19
N ARG A 382 -11.61 -8.69 -1.94
CA ARG A 382 -11.27 -9.37 -0.67
C ARG A 382 -9.94 -8.89 -0.09
N HIS A 383 -9.67 -9.23 1.16
CA HIS A 383 -8.40 -8.89 1.79
C HIS A 383 -7.26 -9.69 1.19
N ARG A 384 -6.24 -8.98 0.69
CA ARG A 384 -4.96 -9.61 0.31
C ARG A 384 -4.21 -10.15 1.53
N ILE A 385 -4.30 -9.45 2.67
CA ILE A 385 -3.75 -9.87 3.96
C ILE A 385 -4.92 -9.90 4.95
N MET A 386 -5.43 -11.10 5.20
CA MET A 386 -6.58 -11.33 6.08
C MET A 386 -6.25 -10.96 7.54
N ASN A 387 -7.26 -10.56 8.31
CA ASN A 387 -7.15 -10.34 9.74
C ASN A 387 -7.81 -11.53 10.48
N PRO A 388 -7.03 -12.46 11.06
CA PRO A 388 -7.57 -13.60 11.80
C PRO A 388 -7.87 -13.28 13.28
N ALA A 389 -7.66 -12.04 13.73
CA ALA A 389 -7.84 -11.68 15.13
C ALA A 389 -9.32 -11.65 15.51
N TRP A 390 -9.58 -12.11 16.73
CA TRP A 390 -10.92 -12.28 17.25
C TRP A 390 -11.69 -10.96 17.27
N TYR A 391 -12.83 -10.93 16.55
CA TYR A 391 -13.72 -9.77 16.47
C TYR A 391 -13.06 -8.48 15.92
N GLU A 392 -12.02 -8.62 15.08
CA GLU A 392 -11.39 -7.47 14.43
C GLU A 392 -11.80 -7.25 12.96
N ASP A 393 -12.47 -8.22 12.34
CA ASP A 393 -12.87 -8.19 10.94
C ASP A 393 -14.21 -8.92 10.73
N TYR A 394 -15.00 -8.45 9.76
CA TYR A 394 -16.32 -9.00 9.37
C TYR A 394 -16.36 -9.42 7.89
N SER A 395 -15.19 -9.53 7.27
CA SER A 395 -15.03 -9.95 5.89
C SER A 395 -15.55 -11.37 5.65
N ALA A 396 -15.71 -11.74 4.37
CA ALA A 396 -16.07 -13.09 3.97
C ALA A 396 -14.83 -14.02 3.88
N ASP A 397 -13.77 -13.70 4.62
CA ASP A 397 -12.51 -14.43 4.60
C ASP A 397 -12.43 -15.44 5.75
N PHE A 398 -11.75 -16.56 5.51
CA PHE A 398 -11.59 -17.66 6.46
C PHE A 398 -10.14 -18.10 6.52
N VAL A 399 -9.53 -18.06 7.70
CA VAL A 399 -8.14 -18.52 7.90
C VAL A 399 -8.13 -19.79 8.74
N HIS A 400 -8.05 -20.95 8.09
CA HIS A 400 -8.04 -22.22 8.80
C HIS A 400 -6.78 -22.34 9.67
N LEU A 401 -7.00 -22.42 10.99
CA LEU A 401 -5.96 -22.53 12.02
C LEU A 401 -4.84 -21.48 11.85
N GLY A 402 -5.20 -20.28 11.40
CA GLY A 402 -4.26 -19.16 11.25
C GLY A 402 -3.26 -19.27 10.09
N ALA A 403 -3.35 -20.29 9.22
CA ALA A 403 -2.37 -20.51 8.17
C ALA A 403 -2.96 -20.66 6.76
N HIS A 404 -4.03 -21.45 6.59
CA HIS A 404 -4.61 -21.69 5.26
C HIS A 404 -5.70 -20.66 4.95
N GLN A 405 -5.43 -19.79 3.99
CA GLN A 405 -6.25 -18.62 3.67
C GLN A 405 -7.31 -18.95 2.61
N CYS A 406 -8.58 -18.84 2.95
CA CYS A 406 -9.71 -19.06 2.06
C CYS A 406 -10.66 -17.85 2.08
N THR A 407 -11.58 -17.80 1.14
CA THR A 407 -12.66 -16.81 1.13
C THR A 407 -13.95 -17.44 0.64
N TYR A 408 -15.09 -16.90 1.06
CA TYR A 408 -16.40 -17.32 0.61
C TYR A 408 -16.84 -16.50 -0.61
N ILE A 409 -17.35 -17.19 -1.62
CA ILE A 409 -17.87 -16.59 -2.85
C ILE A 409 -19.28 -17.08 -3.14
N PRO A 410 -20.15 -16.26 -3.76
CA PRO A 410 -21.53 -16.65 -4.08
C PRO A 410 -21.62 -17.60 -5.29
N GLY A 411 -20.50 -18.18 -5.73
CA GLY A 411 -20.36 -19.03 -6.91
C GLY A 411 -19.58 -18.38 -8.05
N GLU A 412 -19.49 -17.04 -8.07
CA GLU A 412 -18.68 -16.31 -9.05
C GLU A 412 -17.85 -15.23 -8.36
N THR A 413 -16.62 -15.05 -8.84
CA THR A 413 -15.76 -13.94 -8.42
C THR A 413 -14.73 -13.56 -9.48
N ASN A 414 -14.15 -12.37 -9.34
CA ASN A 414 -13.06 -11.88 -10.18
C ASN A 414 -11.73 -12.00 -9.42
N VAL A 415 -10.72 -12.59 -10.06
CA VAL A 415 -9.38 -12.74 -9.49
C VAL A 415 -8.35 -12.27 -10.52
N ASP A 416 -7.32 -11.56 -10.06
CA ASP A 416 -6.14 -11.30 -10.89
C ASP A 416 -5.14 -12.45 -10.67
N LEU A 417 -4.78 -13.15 -11.74
CA LEU A 417 -3.92 -14.35 -11.70
C LEU A 417 -2.60 -14.13 -12.46
N PRO A 418 -1.50 -14.77 -12.04
CA PRO A 418 -0.27 -14.81 -12.82
C PRO A 418 -0.42 -15.77 -14.01
N LEU A 419 0.31 -15.50 -15.09
CA LEU A 419 0.46 -16.49 -16.17
C LEU A 419 1.25 -17.70 -15.65
N GLY A 420 0.82 -18.90 -16.03
CA GLY A 420 1.41 -20.15 -15.54
C GLY A 420 0.48 -20.94 -14.63
N LYS A 421 1.05 -21.75 -13.73
CA LYS A 421 0.26 -22.63 -12.85
C LYS A 421 -0.31 -21.86 -11.66
N VAL A 422 -1.61 -22.05 -11.44
CA VAL A 422 -2.32 -21.66 -10.22
C VAL A 422 -3.00 -22.89 -9.62
N PHE A 423 -3.09 -22.89 -8.30
CA PHE A 423 -3.61 -24.01 -7.52
C PHE A 423 -4.90 -23.57 -6.85
N ILE A 424 -5.97 -24.33 -7.06
CA ILE A 424 -7.31 -23.98 -6.59
C ILE A 424 -7.85 -25.11 -5.72
N GLU A 425 -8.41 -24.77 -4.57
CA GLU A 425 -9.27 -25.64 -3.75
C GLU A 425 -10.66 -25.01 -3.63
N VAL A 426 -11.69 -25.83 -3.82
CA VAL A 426 -13.10 -25.46 -3.65
C VAL A 426 -13.78 -26.50 -2.77
N SER A 427 -14.51 -26.03 -1.76
CA SER A 427 -15.31 -26.90 -0.89
C SER A 427 -16.69 -26.32 -0.59
N LYS A 428 -17.64 -27.22 -0.33
CA LYS A 428 -19.02 -26.89 0.05
C LYS A 428 -19.62 -27.92 1.00
N GLY A 429 -19.46 -27.70 2.30
CA GLY A 429 -19.99 -28.59 3.33
C GLY A 429 -19.60 -30.06 3.15
N PHE A 430 -20.43 -30.95 3.67
CA PHE A 430 -20.18 -32.40 3.63
C PHE A 430 -20.89 -33.12 2.47
N GLU A 431 -21.92 -32.52 1.88
CA GLU A 431 -22.69 -33.17 0.80
C GLU A 431 -21.98 -33.12 -0.57
N ILE A 432 -21.02 -32.21 -0.73
CA ILE A 432 -20.24 -32.03 -1.95
C ILE A 432 -18.84 -32.59 -1.76
N ARG A 433 -18.33 -33.29 -2.78
CA ARG A 433 -16.92 -33.68 -2.83
C ARG A 433 -16.05 -32.44 -3.10
N PRO A 434 -15.09 -32.09 -2.21
CA PRO A 434 -14.16 -30.99 -2.47
C PRO A 434 -13.38 -31.19 -3.77
N VAL A 435 -13.12 -30.09 -4.47
CA VAL A 435 -12.38 -30.07 -5.74
C VAL A 435 -11.05 -29.39 -5.52
N ARG A 436 -9.97 -30.02 -5.94
CA ARG A 436 -8.63 -29.43 -6.01
C ARG A 436 -8.10 -29.62 -7.41
N GLN A 437 -7.61 -28.55 -8.01
CA GLN A 437 -7.12 -28.58 -9.38
C GLN A 437 -5.94 -27.64 -9.56
N VAL A 438 -5.08 -27.99 -10.50
CA VAL A 438 -4.01 -27.12 -10.99
C VAL A 438 -4.44 -26.62 -12.36
N VAL A 439 -4.55 -25.31 -12.52
CA VAL A 439 -4.95 -24.68 -13.78
C VAL A 439 -3.76 -23.93 -14.37
N HIS A 440 -3.61 -24.00 -15.69
CA HIS A 440 -2.60 -23.22 -16.41
C HIS A 440 -3.24 -21.98 -17.04
N VAL A 441 -2.88 -20.81 -16.54
CA VAL A 441 -3.40 -19.51 -16.99
C VAL A 441 -2.55 -18.97 -18.12
N THR A 442 -3.19 -18.62 -19.23
CA THR A 442 -2.58 -17.97 -20.41
C THR A 442 -3.19 -16.58 -20.62
N PRO A 443 -2.63 -15.74 -21.52
CA PRO A 443 -3.23 -14.44 -21.86
C PRO A 443 -4.68 -14.52 -22.37
N GLU A 444 -5.07 -15.67 -22.93
CA GLU A 444 -6.42 -15.94 -23.46
C GLU A 444 -7.39 -16.49 -22.40
N THR A 445 -6.93 -16.75 -21.17
CA THR A 445 -7.77 -17.27 -20.10
C THR A 445 -8.65 -16.16 -19.54
N GLU A 446 -9.95 -16.17 -19.86
CA GLU A 446 -10.94 -15.21 -19.35
C GLU A 446 -11.82 -15.81 -18.23
N GLU A 447 -12.07 -17.12 -18.27
CA GLU A 447 -12.90 -17.84 -17.30
C GLU A 447 -12.24 -19.16 -16.86
N ILE A 448 -12.29 -19.45 -15.56
CA ILE A 448 -12.04 -20.77 -14.99
C ILE A 448 -13.35 -21.30 -14.42
N ARG A 449 -13.91 -22.31 -15.09
CA ARG A 449 -15.14 -22.97 -14.67
C ARG A 449 -14.84 -24.23 -13.88
N ILE A 450 -15.43 -24.34 -12.69
CA ILE A 450 -15.23 -25.43 -11.73
C ILE A 450 -16.58 -26.12 -11.51
N GLU A 451 -16.67 -27.40 -11.84
CA GLU A 451 -17.85 -28.20 -11.55
C GLU A 451 -17.69 -28.91 -10.22
N ILE A 452 -18.68 -28.78 -9.34
CA ILE A 452 -18.74 -29.53 -8.08
C ILE A 452 -19.84 -30.59 -8.15
N ASP A 453 -19.56 -31.74 -7.53
CA ASP A 453 -20.44 -32.90 -7.52
C ASP A 453 -21.01 -33.14 -6.13
N LYS A 454 -22.34 -33.22 -6.06
CA LYS A 454 -23.04 -33.73 -4.88
C LYS A 454 -22.88 -35.24 -4.79
N VAL A 455 -22.26 -35.71 -3.71
CA VAL A 455 -21.95 -37.14 -3.47
C VAL A 455 -22.74 -37.73 -2.31
N LEU A 456 -23.31 -36.89 -1.45
CA LEU A 456 -24.29 -37.29 -0.44
C LEU A 456 -25.58 -36.51 -0.65
N HIS A 457 -26.72 -37.17 -0.44
CA HIS A 457 -28.06 -36.61 -0.64
C HIS A 457 -28.82 -36.61 0.69
N TRP A 458 -28.29 -35.92 1.70
CA TRP A 458 -28.90 -35.92 3.03
C TRP A 458 -30.12 -35.01 3.06
N ARG A 459 -30.04 -33.83 2.43
CA ARG A 459 -31.16 -32.90 2.32
C ARG A 459 -32.40 -33.55 1.70
N GLU A 460 -32.23 -34.29 0.60
CA GLU A 460 -33.29 -35.00 -0.13
C GLU A 460 -33.88 -36.15 0.69
N LYS A 461 -33.14 -36.64 1.69
CA LYS A 461 -33.59 -37.63 2.66
C LYS A 461 -34.23 -37.00 3.91
N GLY A 462 -34.44 -35.69 3.90
CA GLY A 462 -35.12 -34.95 4.97
C GLY A 462 -34.20 -34.43 6.08
N TRP A 463 -32.88 -34.56 5.96
CA TRP A 463 -31.95 -33.95 6.91
C TRP A 463 -31.85 -32.44 6.67
N VAL A 464 -31.52 -31.68 7.71
CA VAL A 464 -31.26 -30.24 7.67
C VAL A 464 -30.02 -29.99 8.51
N THR A 465 -29.00 -29.36 7.93
CA THR A 465 -27.81 -28.93 8.66
C THR A 465 -28.09 -27.60 9.33
N ALA A 466 -27.65 -27.45 10.58
CA ALA A 466 -27.80 -26.20 11.31
C ALA A 466 -26.56 -25.93 12.16
N ASP A 467 -26.13 -24.68 12.17
CA ASP A 467 -25.23 -24.15 13.19
C ASP A 467 -26.04 -23.25 14.11
N THR A 468 -26.09 -23.64 15.38
CA THR A 468 -26.90 -22.94 16.39
C THR A 468 -26.10 -21.89 17.16
N HIS A 469 -24.80 -21.75 16.87
CA HIS A 469 -23.87 -20.93 17.65
C HIS A 469 -22.85 -20.24 16.74
N VAL A 470 -23.27 -19.17 16.06
CA VAL A 470 -22.39 -18.37 15.18
C VAL A 470 -22.22 -16.96 15.75
N HIS A 471 -21.01 -16.40 15.64
CA HIS A 471 -20.66 -15.06 16.15
C HIS A 471 -19.98 -14.20 15.08
N PHE A 472 -20.01 -12.88 15.29
CA PHE A 472 -19.07 -11.92 14.68
C PHE A 472 -19.16 -11.77 13.16
N LEU A 473 -20.34 -11.98 12.60
CA LEU A 473 -20.61 -11.80 11.17
C LEU A 473 -21.73 -10.79 10.96
N SER A 474 -21.75 -10.11 9.81
CA SER A 474 -23.00 -9.48 9.36
C SER A 474 -24.00 -10.57 8.96
N PRO A 475 -25.33 -10.33 9.02
CA PRO A 475 -26.31 -11.32 8.58
C PRO A 475 -26.11 -11.78 7.14
N MET A 476 -25.63 -10.90 6.25
CA MET A 476 -25.37 -11.23 4.85
C MET A 476 -24.10 -12.06 4.68
N THR A 477 -23.04 -11.79 5.46
CA THR A 477 -21.83 -12.63 5.47
C THR A 477 -22.16 -14.02 6.00
N ALA A 478 -22.93 -14.12 7.09
CA ALA A 478 -23.37 -15.39 7.65
C ALA A 478 -24.24 -16.20 6.67
N LEU A 479 -25.05 -15.53 5.83
CA LEU A 479 -25.85 -16.20 4.81
C LEU A 479 -24.96 -16.78 3.71
N LEU A 480 -23.97 -16.01 3.27
CA LEU A 480 -22.99 -16.45 2.29
C LEU A 480 -22.16 -17.63 2.81
N GLU A 481 -21.62 -17.51 4.02
CA GLU A 481 -20.83 -18.57 4.66
C GLU A 481 -21.66 -19.82 4.91
N GLY A 482 -22.87 -19.68 5.48
CA GLY A 482 -23.78 -20.81 5.67
C GLY A 482 -24.12 -21.51 4.36
N ALA A 483 -24.40 -20.75 3.30
CA ALA A 483 -24.58 -21.31 1.96
C ALA A 483 -23.33 -22.03 1.46
N ALA A 484 -22.15 -21.41 1.60
CA ALA A 484 -20.88 -21.96 1.17
C ALA A 484 -20.44 -23.19 1.95
N GLU A 485 -20.76 -23.30 3.24
CA GLU A 485 -20.44 -24.45 4.10
C GLU A 485 -21.56 -25.51 4.09
N GLY A 486 -22.62 -25.31 3.29
CA GLY A 486 -23.75 -26.25 3.23
C GLY A 486 -24.52 -26.35 4.54
N VAL A 487 -24.56 -25.27 5.33
CA VAL A 487 -25.32 -25.12 6.58
C VAL A 487 -26.65 -24.44 6.28
N ASN A 488 -27.75 -25.19 6.29
CA ASN A 488 -29.06 -24.67 5.88
C ASN A 488 -29.64 -23.64 6.86
N ILE A 489 -29.38 -23.77 8.16
CA ILE A 489 -29.90 -22.86 9.18
C ILE A 489 -28.75 -22.36 10.04
N VAL A 490 -28.56 -21.04 10.06
CA VAL A 490 -27.57 -20.36 10.90
C VAL A 490 -28.30 -19.52 11.94
N ASN A 491 -28.00 -19.79 13.21
CA ASN A 491 -28.37 -18.92 14.32
C ASN A 491 -27.19 -17.98 14.63
N LEU A 492 -27.28 -16.74 14.15
CA LEU A 492 -26.29 -15.69 14.41
C LEU A 492 -26.61 -15.01 15.74
N LEU A 493 -25.70 -15.12 16.70
CA LEU A 493 -25.99 -14.79 18.08
C LEU A 493 -25.93 -13.29 18.36
N ALA A 494 -27.06 -12.72 18.75
CA ALA A 494 -27.14 -11.44 19.45
C ALA A 494 -26.62 -11.63 20.89
N SER A 495 -25.34 -11.34 21.11
CA SER A 495 -24.62 -11.72 22.34
C SER A 495 -24.17 -10.51 23.15
N GLN A 496 -24.12 -10.71 24.47
CA GLN A 496 -23.46 -9.80 25.40
C GLN A 496 -22.23 -10.49 26.01
N TRP A 497 -21.06 -9.91 25.75
CA TRP A 497 -19.75 -10.34 26.25
C TRP A 497 -19.18 -9.27 27.21
N GLY A 498 -19.85 -9.10 28.36
CA GLY A 498 -19.57 -7.99 29.27
C GLY A 498 -20.12 -6.67 28.72
N GLU A 499 -19.25 -5.69 28.45
CA GLU A 499 -19.61 -4.42 27.80
C GLU A 499 -19.72 -4.54 26.28
N LEU A 500 -19.15 -5.61 25.69
CA LEU A 500 -19.23 -5.83 24.25
C LEU A 500 -20.58 -6.44 23.88
N MET A 501 -21.33 -5.78 23.01
CA MET A 501 -22.56 -6.31 22.40
C MET A 501 -22.32 -6.58 20.91
N THR A 502 -22.60 -7.80 20.44
CA THR A 502 -22.42 -8.21 19.04
C THR A 502 -23.75 -8.60 18.44
N ASN A 503 -24.00 -8.18 17.19
CA ASN A 503 -25.23 -8.45 16.43
C ASN A 503 -26.57 -8.03 17.09
N VAL A 504 -26.56 -7.41 18.28
CA VAL A 504 -27.76 -6.87 18.95
C VAL A 504 -28.45 -5.82 18.08
N GLY A 505 -27.67 -5.02 17.34
CA GLY A 505 -28.19 -4.04 16.38
C GLY A 505 -28.80 -4.67 15.12
N ASP A 506 -28.45 -5.91 14.80
CA ASP A 506 -29.01 -6.66 13.66
C ASP A 506 -30.28 -7.45 14.04
N PHE A 507 -30.61 -7.54 15.34
CA PHE A 507 -31.80 -8.23 15.81
C PHE A 507 -33.05 -7.35 15.67
N ASP A 508 -33.94 -7.73 14.76
CA ASP A 508 -35.21 -7.01 14.51
C ASP A 508 -36.46 -7.79 14.95
N GLY A 509 -36.29 -8.98 15.53
CA GLY A 509 -37.38 -9.83 15.97
C GLY A 509 -38.26 -10.42 14.86
N THR A 510 -38.03 -10.10 13.58
CA THR A 510 -38.96 -10.43 12.48
C THR A 510 -38.30 -11.11 11.28
N ASN A 511 -37.13 -10.67 10.83
CA ASN A 511 -36.52 -11.17 9.60
C ASN A 511 -35.76 -12.49 9.80
N THR A 512 -35.96 -13.39 8.84
CA THR A 512 -35.08 -14.54 8.62
C THR A 512 -34.46 -14.35 7.24
N TRP A 513 -33.18 -13.97 7.20
CA TRP A 513 -32.47 -13.70 5.96
C TRP A 513 -32.36 -14.96 5.11
N GLY A 514 -32.47 -14.82 3.79
CA GLY A 514 -32.50 -15.94 2.85
C GLY A 514 -33.88 -16.60 2.68
N SER A 515 -34.88 -16.21 3.48
CA SER A 515 -36.27 -16.64 3.29
C SER A 515 -36.93 -15.93 2.10
N PRO A 516 -38.00 -16.50 1.51
CA PRO A 516 -38.78 -15.85 0.46
C PRO A 516 -39.34 -14.47 0.85
N GLN A 517 -39.69 -14.29 2.13
CA GLN A 517 -40.20 -13.02 2.67
C GLN A 517 -39.13 -11.92 2.66
N THR A 518 -37.85 -12.31 2.73
CA THR A 518 -36.68 -11.43 2.65
C THR A 518 -35.99 -11.47 1.28
N GLY A 519 -36.63 -12.04 0.25
CA GLY A 519 -36.11 -12.09 -1.12
C GLY A 519 -35.13 -13.22 -1.44
N GLY A 520 -34.99 -14.22 -0.57
CA GLY A 520 -34.17 -15.41 -0.83
C GLY A 520 -34.97 -16.64 -1.27
N GLU A 521 -34.27 -17.71 -1.65
CA GLU A 521 -34.89 -18.95 -2.14
C GLU A 521 -35.39 -19.89 -1.02
N GLY A 522 -35.01 -19.62 0.23
CA GLY A 522 -35.40 -20.42 1.40
C GLY A 522 -34.57 -21.69 1.64
N GLU A 523 -33.53 -21.94 0.85
CA GLU A 523 -32.62 -23.09 1.05
C GLU A 523 -31.64 -22.89 2.21
N TYR A 524 -31.12 -21.66 2.34
CA TYR A 524 -30.20 -21.24 3.39
C TYR A 524 -30.82 -20.06 4.14
N LEU A 525 -30.85 -20.15 5.46
CA LEU A 525 -31.54 -19.23 6.34
C LEU A 525 -30.60 -18.75 7.44
N VAL A 526 -30.59 -17.44 7.69
CA VAL A 526 -29.93 -16.86 8.86
C VAL A 526 -30.97 -16.18 9.72
N ARG A 527 -30.99 -16.53 11.00
CA ARG A 527 -31.76 -15.84 12.02
C ARG A 527 -30.79 -15.20 13.01
N VAL A 528 -30.98 -13.90 13.26
CA VAL A 528 -30.33 -13.24 14.38
C VAL A 528 -31.17 -13.52 15.64
N GLY A 529 -30.54 -13.98 16.72
CA GLY A 529 -31.26 -14.39 17.93
C GLY A 529 -30.34 -14.78 19.07
N THR A 530 -30.91 -15.31 20.14
CA THR A 530 -30.18 -15.78 21.34
C THR A 530 -30.20 -17.29 21.47
#